data_AF-A0A2V9AHL2-F1
#
_entry.id   AF-A0A2V9AHL2-F1
#
_cell.length_a   1.000
_cell.length_b   1.000
_cell.length_c   1.000
_cell.angle_alpha   90.00
_cell.angle_beta   90.00
_cell.angle_gamma   90.00
#
_symmetry.space_group_name_H-M   'P 1'
#
loop_
_entity.id
_entity.type
_entity.pdbx_description
1 polymer ?
#
loop_
_entity_poly.entity_id
_entity_poly.type
_entity_poly.pdbx_seq_one_letter_code
_entity_poly.pdbx_strand_id
1 'polypeptide(L)'
;MAFPPSLGLFYSAVTQYLGFLRFGDEYNVVGLAAYGQPQQLEPFRDIVRFENGSGANGFKLGLDYFSHRTGPEMSWAEADKTPALGKLFSEAMERQFGPARAADQTLEQRHRNLAARFLASRARL
;
A
#
# COMPACT_ATOMS: atom_id res chain seq x y z
N MET A 1 -9.35 19.86 -3.36
CA MET A 1 -9.85 19.19 -2.13
C MET A 1 -8.90 18.06 -1.77
N ALA A 2 -8.30 18.09 -0.57
CA ALA A 2 -7.45 17.01 -0.07
C ALA A 2 -8.34 15.81 0.30
N PHE A 3 -8.08 14.65 -0.31
CA PHE A 3 -8.65 13.39 0.14
C PHE A 3 -8.12 13.09 1.54
N PRO A 4 -8.95 12.65 2.50
CA PRO A 4 -8.47 12.35 3.84
C PRO A 4 -7.41 11.22 3.76
N PRO A 5 -6.35 11.27 4.58
CA PRO A 5 -5.41 10.18 4.70
C PRO A 5 -6.17 8.96 5.24
N SER A 6 -6.58 8.08 4.33
CA SER A 6 -7.34 6.89 4.70
C SER A 6 -6.42 5.68 4.68
N LEU A 7 -6.57 4.82 5.68
CA LEU A 7 -5.88 3.54 5.73
C LEU A 7 -6.19 2.69 4.48
N GLY A 8 -7.37 2.88 3.88
CA GLY A 8 -7.75 2.27 2.60
C GLY A 8 -6.83 2.69 1.45
N LEU A 9 -6.52 3.98 1.32
CA LEU A 9 -5.59 4.46 0.28
C LEU A 9 -4.19 3.87 0.45
N PHE A 10 -3.73 3.73 1.69
CA PHE A 10 -2.47 3.04 1.99
C PHE A 10 -2.51 1.59 1.49
N TYR A 11 -3.55 0.83 1.84
CA TYR A 11 -3.69 -0.56 1.40
C TYR A 11 -3.77 -0.67 -0.12
N SER A 12 -4.55 0.17 -0.79
CA SER A 12 -4.63 0.16 -2.26
C SER A 12 -3.29 0.52 -2.91
N ALA A 13 -2.52 1.47 -2.34
CA ALA A 13 -1.19 1.81 -2.85
C ALA A 13 -0.19 0.65 -2.68
N VAL A 14 -0.18 -0.02 -1.53
CA VAL A 14 0.65 -1.22 -1.29
C VAL A 14 0.25 -2.36 -2.22
N THR A 15 -1.05 -2.56 -2.42
CA THR A 15 -1.62 -3.58 -3.31
C THR A 15 -1.14 -3.36 -4.75
N GLN A 16 -1.25 -2.12 -5.24
CA GLN A 16 -0.76 -1.74 -6.56
C GLN A 16 0.77 -1.88 -6.68
N TYR A 17 1.53 -1.48 -5.65
CA TYR A 17 2.99 -1.60 -5.62
C TYR A 17 3.47 -3.07 -5.68
N LEU A 18 2.69 -3.98 -5.09
CA LEU A 18 2.90 -5.43 -5.19
C LEU A 18 2.32 -6.03 -6.48
N GLY A 19 1.92 -5.20 -7.46
CA GLY A 19 1.46 -5.62 -8.79
C GLY A 19 0.05 -6.19 -8.82
N PHE A 20 -0.74 -5.98 -7.77
CA PHE A 20 -2.15 -6.33 -7.75
C PHE A 20 -2.97 -5.09 -8.15
N LEU A 21 -3.48 -5.09 -9.38
CA LEU A 21 -4.02 -3.89 -10.01
C LEU A 21 -5.55 -3.82 -9.99
N ARG A 22 -6.24 -4.91 -9.61
CA ARG A 22 -7.70 -4.92 -9.58
C ARG A 22 -8.19 -4.35 -8.25
N PHE A 23 -9.26 -3.58 -8.32
CA PHE A 23 -9.99 -3.18 -7.12
C PHE A 23 -10.47 -4.43 -6.37
N GLY A 24 -10.25 -4.47 -5.06
CA GLY A 24 -10.57 -5.62 -4.24
C GLY A 24 -9.43 -6.63 -4.07
N ASP A 25 -8.27 -6.46 -4.70
CA ASP A 25 -7.14 -7.37 -4.53
C ASP A 25 -6.38 -7.19 -3.20
N GLU A 26 -6.86 -6.34 -2.28
CA GLU A 26 -6.22 -6.13 -0.97
C GLU A 26 -6.08 -7.43 -0.17
N TYR A 27 -6.99 -8.40 -0.35
CA TYR A 27 -6.90 -9.71 0.30
C TYR A 27 -5.67 -10.52 -0.18
N ASN A 28 -5.21 -10.28 -1.42
CA ASN A 28 -4.00 -10.95 -1.94
C ASN A 28 -2.77 -10.51 -1.17
N VAL A 29 -2.70 -9.26 -0.73
CA VAL A 29 -1.59 -8.76 0.11
C VAL A 29 -1.59 -9.46 1.47
N VAL A 30 -2.76 -9.65 2.08
CA VAL A 30 -2.89 -10.36 3.35
C VAL A 30 -2.47 -11.82 3.21
N GLY A 31 -2.93 -12.51 2.15
CA GLY A 31 -2.50 -13.88 1.87
C GLY A 31 -1.00 -13.98 1.59
N LEU A 32 -0.44 -13.02 0.85
CA LEU A 32 0.98 -12.96 0.53
C LEU A 32 1.85 -12.70 1.78
N ALA A 33 1.36 -11.89 2.71
CA ALA A 33 2.02 -11.57 3.97
C ALA A 33 2.22 -12.80 4.87
N ALA A 34 1.31 -13.79 4.82
CA ALA A 34 1.43 -15.03 5.60
C ALA A 34 2.68 -15.85 5.24
N TYR A 35 3.23 -15.66 4.04
CA TYR A 35 4.44 -16.34 3.55
C TYR A 35 5.71 -15.47 3.66
N GLY A 36 5.61 -14.29 4.28
CA GLY A 36 6.73 -13.37 4.44
C GLY A 36 7.36 -13.44 5.82
N GLN A 37 8.60 -12.96 5.92
CA GLN A 37 9.28 -12.76 7.20
C GLN A 37 9.43 -11.26 7.46
N PRO A 38 8.73 -10.69 8.46
CA PRO A 38 8.80 -9.26 8.76
C PRO A 38 10.11 -8.93 9.48
N GLN A 39 11.15 -8.63 8.71
CA GLN A 39 12.43 -8.11 9.22
C GLN A 39 12.57 -6.62 8.85
N GLN A 40 13.38 -5.88 9.61
CA GLN A 40 13.69 -4.46 9.34
C GLN A 40 12.43 -3.60 9.18
N LEU A 41 11.63 -3.46 10.25
CA LEU A 41 10.38 -2.69 10.21
C LEU A 41 10.59 -1.17 10.26
N GLU A 42 11.78 -0.68 10.62
CA GLU A 42 11.98 0.76 10.83
C GLU A 42 11.70 1.61 9.58
N PRO A 43 12.17 1.24 8.37
CA PRO A 43 11.79 1.91 7.12
C PRO A 43 10.28 1.98 6.86
N PHE A 44 9.49 1.06 7.43
CA PHE A 44 8.04 0.96 7.20
C PHE A 44 7.24 1.88 8.12
N ARG A 45 7.85 2.33 9.23
CA ARG A 45 7.26 3.28 10.17
C ARG A 45 7.17 4.70 9.62
N ASP A 46 7.90 4.99 8.56
CA ASP A 46 7.87 6.28 7.87
C ASP A 46 6.72 6.36 6.87
N ILE A 47 6.17 5.21 6.45
CA ILE A 47 5.02 5.14 5.53
C ILE A 47 3.70 5.20 6.31
N VAL A 48 3.62 4.43 7.40
CA VAL A 48 2.46 4.40 8.29
C VAL A 48 2.92 4.23 9.73
N ARG A 49 2.46 5.11 10.61
CA ARG A 49 2.75 5.09 12.03
C ARG A 49 1.45 5.13 12.82
N PHE A 50 1.19 4.13 13.62
CA PHE A 50 0.08 4.14 14.56
C PHE A 50 0.50 4.88 15.84
N GLU A 51 -0.30 5.85 16.28
CA GLU A 51 -0.05 6.62 17.50
C GLU A 51 -1.13 6.27 18.53
N ASN A 52 -0.72 5.72 19.67
CA ASN A 52 -1.62 5.51 20.81
C ASN A 52 -1.92 6.86 21.48
N GLY A 53 -3.20 7.21 21.60
CA GLY A 53 -3.66 8.32 22.44
C GLY A 53 -4.08 9.62 21.73
N SER A 54 -4.04 9.70 20.40
CA SER A 54 -4.56 10.87 19.67
C SER A 54 -5.99 10.60 19.17
N GLY A 55 -6.96 11.37 19.68
CA GLY A 55 -8.35 11.31 19.25
C GLY A 55 -8.55 11.53 17.75
N ALA A 56 -9.65 10.97 17.26
CA ALA A 56 -10.17 10.94 15.89
C ALA A 56 -9.53 9.97 14.87
N ASN A 57 -8.20 9.76 14.79
CA ASN A 57 -7.60 8.79 13.86
C ASN A 57 -6.20 8.35 14.33
N GLY A 58 -6.08 7.19 14.98
CA GLY A 58 -4.85 6.69 15.61
C GLY A 58 -3.69 6.31 14.68
N PHE A 59 -3.49 7.01 13.56
CA PHE A 59 -2.37 6.81 12.63
C PHE A 59 -1.95 8.08 11.88
N LYS A 60 -0.69 8.12 11.46
CA LYS A 60 -0.10 9.10 10.54
C LYS A 60 0.45 8.39 9.31
N LEU A 61 0.24 8.96 8.14
CA LEU A 61 0.78 8.49 6.86
C LEU A 61 1.94 9.37 6.39
N GLY A 62 3.00 8.75 5.90
CA GLY A 62 4.07 9.43 5.17
C GLY A 62 3.58 9.81 3.78
N LEU A 63 3.02 11.00 3.63
CA LEU A 63 2.36 11.44 2.40
C LEU A 63 3.29 11.43 1.18
N ASP A 64 4.60 11.55 1.37
CA ASP A 64 5.63 11.52 0.32
C ASP A 64 5.72 10.16 -0.40
N TYR A 65 5.23 9.08 0.21
CA TYR A 65 5.19 7.74 -0.40
C TYR A 65 3.98 7.54 -1.33
N PHE A 66 3.03 8.48 -1.34
CA PHE A 66 1.81 8.40 -2.14
C PHE A 66 1.79 9.46 -3.22
N SER A 67 1.10 9.18 -4.31
CA SER A 67 0.94 10.16 -5.39
C SER A 67 0.09 11.34 -4.91
N HIS A 68 0.62 12.57 -4.99
CA HIS A 68 -0.06 13.81 -4.59
C HIS A 68 -1.21 14.23 -5.53
N ARG A 69 -1.42 13.51 -6.64
CA ARG A 69 -2.47 13.84 -7.61
C ARG A 69 -3.83 13.40 -7.05
N THR A 70 -4.62 14.39 -6.64
CA THR A 70 -6.09 14.42 -6.49
C THR A 70 -6.81 13.09 -6.73
N GLY A 71 -6.77 12.19 -5.75
CA GLY A 71 -7.52 10.93 -5.78
C GLY A 71 -7.12 9.98 -6.91
N PRO A 72 -7.47 8.69 -6.83
CA PRO A 72 -7.39 7.85 -8.01
C PRO A 72 -8.22 8.49 -9.12
N GLU A 73 -7.62 8.63 -10.30
CA GLU A 73 -8.36 8.85 -11.55
C GLU A 73 -9.22 7.60 -11.78
N MET A 74 -10.35 7.52 -11.07
CA MET A 74 -11.33 6.45 -11.24
C MET A 74 -11.98 6.66 -12.59
N SER A 75 -11.37 6.08 -13.61
CA SER A 75 -12.10 5.83 -14.85
C SER A 75 -13.11 4.72 -14.53
N TRP A 76 -14.39 5.06 -14.58
CA TRP A 76 -15.45 4.07 -14.72
C TRP A 76 -15.23 3.45 -16.11
N ALA A 77 -14.37 2.43 -16.17
CA ALA A 77 -14.47 1.47 -17.25
C ALA A 77 -15.92 0.97 -17.24
N GLU A 78 -16.54 0.89 -18.41
CA GLU A 78 -17.95 0.51 -18.69
C GLU A 78 -18.61 -0.36 -17.61
N ALA A 79 -19.93 -0.22 -17.38
CA ALA A 79 -20.73 -0.76 -16.28
C ALA A 79 -20.43 -2.20 -15.77
N ASP A 80 -19.74 -3.04 -16.53
CA ASP A 80 -19.31 -4.39 -16.21
C ASP A 80 -17.81 -4.55 -15.88
N LYS A 81 -17.05 -3.46 -15.77
CA LYS A 81 -15.59 -3.45 -15.57
C LYS A 81 -15.20 -2.81 -14.24
N THR A 82 -14.20 -3.43 -13.60
CA THR A 82 -13.60 -2.94 -12.36
C THR A 82 -12.93 -1.57 -12.61
N PRO A 83 -13.14 -0.54 -11.76
CA PRO A 83 -12.50 0.75 -11.95
C PRO A 83 -10.97 0.61 -11.91
N ALA A 84 -10.30 1.24 -12.86
CA ALA A 84 -8.85 1.30 -12.87
C ALA A 84 -8.40 2.48 -12.00
N LEU A 85 -7.56 2.19 -11.00
CA LEU A 85 -6.94 3.23 -10.17
C LEU A 85 -5.64 3.68 -10.85
N GLY A 86 -5.46 5.00 -10.98
CA GLY A 86 -4.16 5.59 -11.37
C GLY A 86 -3.03 5.20 -10.41
N LYS A 87 -1.76 5.54 -10.72
CA LYS A 87 -0.62 5.22 -9.85
C LYS A 87 -0.79 5.91 -8.49
N LEU A 88 -0.91 5.11 -7.42
CA LEU A 88 -1.19 5.54 -6.05
C LEU A 88 0.07 5.73 -5.21
N PHE A 89 1.18 5.11 -5.60
CA PHE A 89 2.47 5.24 -4.92
C PHE A 89 3.43 6.15 -5.68
N SER A 90 4.31 6.82 -4.94
CA SER A 90 5.33 7.69 -5.51
C SER A 90 6.62 6.95 -5.81
N GLU A 91 7.55 7.61 -6.50
CA GLU A 91 8.91 7.10 -6.67
C GLU A 91 9.66 6.91 -5.35
N ALA A 92 9.28 7.62 -4.28
CA ALA A 92 9.91 7.43 -2.97
C ALA A 92 9.70 6.00 -2.44
N MET A 93 8.55 5.39 -2.75
CA MET A 93 8.29 4.00 -2.42
C MET A 93 9.24 3.06 -3.17
N GLU A 94 9.52 3.34 -4.44
CA GLU A 94 10.45 2.54 -5.24
C GLU A 94 11.91 2.72 -4.81
N ARG A 95 12.30 3.95 -4.46
CA ARG A 95 13.64 4.23 -3.91
C ARG A 95 13.88 3.53 -2.58
N GLN A 96 12.87 3.46 -1.72
CA GLN A 96 13.00 2.91 -0.37
C GLN A 96 12.82 1.39 -0.29
N PHE A 97 11.93 0.81 -1.10
CA PHE A 97 11.56 -0.62 -1.01
C PHE A 97 11.94 -1.45 -2.24
N GLY A 98 12.54 -0.81 -3.25
CA GLY A 98 12.91 -1.41 -4.52
C GLY A 98 11.81 -1.26 -5.59
N PRO A 99 12.00 -1.80 -6.80
CA PRO A 99 11.04 -1.63 -7.88
C PRO A 99 9.70 -2.28 -7.55
N ALA A 100 8.61 -1.61 -7.93
CA ALA A 100 7.26 -2.18 -7.90
C ALA A 100 7.20 -3.46 -8.76
N ARG A 101 6.35 -4.40 -8.38
CA ARG A 101 6.17 -5.64 -9.14
C ARG A 101 5.26 -5.38 -10.33
N ALA A 102 5.66 -5.80 -11.52
CA ALA A 102 4.74 -5.85 -12.66
C ALA A 102 3.70 -6.97 -12.46
N ALA A 103 2.47 -6.81 -12.95
CA ALA A 103 1.39 -7.76 -12.67
C ALA A 103 1.70 -9.19 -13.16
N ASP A 104 2.45 -9.32 -14.25
CA ASP A 104 2.92 -10.55 -14.88
C ASP A 104 4.24 -11.10 -14.30
N GLN A 105 4.95 -10.33 -13.48
CA GLN A 105 6.20 -10.75 -12.85
C GLN A 105 5.93 -11.80 -11.75
N THR A 106 6.80 -12.80 -11.66
CA THR A 106 6.72 -13.84 -10.63
C THR A 106 6.76 -13.28 -9.19
N LEU A 107 5.94 -13.85 -8.31
CA LEU A 107 5.94 -13.54 -6.88
C LEU A 107 7.14 -14.17 -6.15
N GLU A 108 8.22 -13.40 -6.07
CA GLU A 108 9.42 -13.70 -5.28
C GLU A 108 9.25 -13.50 -3.76
N GLN A 109 10.20 -14.04 -2.99
CA GLN A 109 10.24 -13.88 -1.53
C GLN A 109 10.31 -12.41 -1.08
N ARG A 110 10.92 -11.52 -1.88
CA ARG A 110 10.94 -10.08 -1.57
C ARG A 110 9.53 -9.51 -1.45
N HIS A 111 8.61 -9.90 -2.34
CA HIS A 111 7.22 -9.42 -2.33
C HIS A 111 6.46 -9.90 -1.10
N ARG A 112 6.69 -11.15 -0.70
CA ARG A 112 6.15 -11.73 0.55
C ARG A 112 6.64 -10.99 1.77
N ASN A 113 7.95 -10.73 1.84
CA ASN A 113 8.55 -9.98 2.94
C ASN A 113 8.02 -8.55 2.99
N LEU A 114 7.87 -7.88 1.85
CA LEU A 114 7.28 -6.55 1.77
C LEU A 114 5.83 -6.55 2.29
N ALA A 115 4.99 -7.47 1.80
CA ALA A 115 3.61 -7.63 2.28
C ALA A 115 3.54 -7.86 3.80
N ALA A 116 4.38 -8.75 4.33
CA ALA A 116 4.46 -9.01 5.77
C ALA A 116 4.88 -7.77 6.56
N ARG A 117 5.84 -6.98 6.07
CA ARG A 117 6.32 -5.75 6.74
C ARG A 117 5.25 -4.66 6.74
N PHE A 118 4.54 -4.46 5.62
CA PHE A 118 3.43 -3.50 5.52
C PHE A 118 2.26 -3.88 6.44
N LEU A 119 2.00 -5.17 6.65
CA LEU A 119 0.96 -5.60 7.58
C LEU A 119 1.44 -5.51 9.04
N ALA A 120 2.70 -5.85 9.32
CA ALA A 120 3.27 -5.83 10.66
C ALA A 120 3.47 -4.42 11.23
N SER A 121 3.63 -3.40 10.37
CA SER A 121 3.67 -2.00 10.82
C SER A 121 2.37 -1.54 11.50
N ARG A 122 1.28 -2.32 11.38
CA ARG A 122 0.02 -2.13 12.11
C ARG A 122 -0.02 -2.75 13.51
N ALA A 123 0.80 -3.78 13.76
CA ALA A 123 0.58 -4.71 14.88
C ALA A 123 1.48 -4.49 16.11
N ARG A 124 2.54 -3.69 16.03
CA ARG A 124 3.41 -3.42 17.18
C ARG A 124 2.97 -2.16 17.93
N LEU A 125 2.12 -2.39 18.93
CA LEU A 125 1.89 -1.55 20.09
C LEU A 125 2.16 -2.39 21.35
#